data_AF-A0A314Z1H2-F1
#
_entry.id   AF-A0A314Z1H2-F1
#
_cell.length_a   1.000
_cell.length_b   1.000
_cell.length_c   1.000
_cell.angle_alpha   90.00
_cell.angle_beta   90.00
_cell.angle_gamma   90.00
#
_symmetry.space_group_name_H-M   'P 1'
#
loop_
_entity.id
_entity.type
_entity.pdbx_description
1 polymer ?
#
loop_
_entity_poly.entity_id
_entity_poly.type
_entity_poly.pdbx_seq_one_letter_code
_entity_poly.pdbx_strand_id
1 'polypeptide(L)'
;MIVPCCGDLRELKGGHYHNIVEITENAGKFLLDEYVVDEPSCSTPRKRSFNLPSIASIEELRTPAFEELLRSFWDGRSAKQANGDLKHIAAAYEAAQSIRDSRVPLTAIN
;
A
#
# COMPACT_ATOMS: atom_id res chain seq x y z
N MET A 1 -65.97 8.51 20.87
CA MET A 1 -65.02 9.43 20.22
C MET A 1 -64.17 10.04 21.33
N ILE A 2 -62.86 9.74 21.36
CA ILE A 2 -61.95 10.28 22.39
C ILE A 2 -61.54 11.67 21.92
N VAL A 3 -61.96 12.71 22.64
CA VAL A 3 -61.54 14.09 22.37
C VAL A 3 -60.26 14.33 23.18
N PRO A 4 -59.11 14.61 22.53
CA PRO A 4 -57.87 14.90 23.25
C PRO A 4 -58.06 16.08 24.19
N CYS A 5 -57.51 16.02 25.41
CA CYS A 5 -57.64 17.15 26.31
C CYS A 5 -56.76 18.32 25.84
N CYS A 6 -57.12 19.55 26.20
CA CYS A 6 -56.35 20.74 25.81
C CYS A 6 -54.89 20.73 26.33
N GLY A 7 -54.60 19.92 27.35
CA GLY A 7 -53.25 19.67 27.86
C GLY A 7 -52.44 18.80 26.90
N ASP A 8 -52.97 17.64 26.52
CA ASP A 8 -52.32 16.68 25.61
C ASP A 8 -51.97 17.33 24.26
N LEU A 9 -52.87 18.16 23.72
CA LEU A 9 -52.61 18.88 22.46
C LEU A 9 -51.49 19.91 22.58
N ARG A 10 -51.35 20.55 23.75
CA ARG A 10 -50.29 21.52 24.01
C ARG A 10 -48.94 20.84 24.15
N GLU A 11 -48.90 19.73 24.88
CA GLU A 11 -47.70 18.90 25.05
C GLU A 11 -47.25 18.32 23.72
N LEU A 12 -48.17 17.73 22.94
CA LEU A 12 -47.89 17.20 21.61
C LEU A 12 -47.29 18.28 20.69
N LYS A 13 -47.87 19.49 20.69
CA LYS A 13 -47.36 20.62 19.91
C LYS A 13 -45.97 21.06 20.37
N GLY A 14 -45.73 21.11 21.67
CA GLY A 14 -44.44 21.46 22.26
C GLY A 14 -43.36 20.45 21.89
N GLY A 15 -43.63 19.15 22.07
CA GLY A 15 -42.72 18.06 21.71
C GLY A 15 -42.43 18.03 20.21
N HIS A 16 -43.45 18.23 19.36
CA HIS A 16 -43.26 18.32 17.92
C HIS A 16 -42.32 19.46 17.52
N TYR A 17 -42.54 20.66 18.08
CA TYR A 17 -41.65 21.80 17.81
C TYR A 17 -40.23 21.54 18.30
N HIS A 18 -40.07 20.98 19.50
CA HIS A 18 -38.76 20.62 20.04
C HIS A 18 -38.01 19.65 19.12
N ASN A 19 -38.68 18.59 18.66
CA ASN A 19 -38.09 17.62 17.75
C ASN A 19 -37.69 18.25 16.41
N ILE A 20 -38.49 19.18 15.88
CA ILE A 20 -38.13 19.91 14.66
C ILE A 20 -36.83 20.70 14.88
N VAL A 21 -36.73 21.41 16.01
CA VAL A 21 -35.53 22.19 16.33
C VAL A 21 -34.32 21.25 16.46
N GLU A 22 -34.45 20.15 17.19
CA GLU A 22 -33.37 19.16 17.36
C GLU A 22 -32.92 18.55 16.02
N ILE A 23 -33.86 18.14 15.16
CA ILE A 23 -33.54 17.60 13.83
C ILE A 23 -32.82 18.64 12.99
N THR A 24 -33.29 19.89 13.02
CA THR A 24 -32.71 20.97 12.21
C THR A 24 -31.30 21.33 12.68
N GLU A 25 -31.10 21.40 14.00
CA GLU A 25 -29.80 21.66 14.61
C GLU A 25 -28.80 20.54 14.29
N ASN A 26 -29.21 19.28 14.46
CA ASN A 26 -28.38 18.12 14.13
C ASN A 26 -28.04 18.09 12.63
N ALA A 27 -29.01 18.35 11.75
CA ALA A 27 -28.77 18.42 10.31
C ALA A 27 -27.77 19.53 9.97
N GLY A 28 -27.90 20.72 10.57
CA GLY A 28 -26.92 21.80 10.40
C GLY A 28 -25.52 21.39 10.81
N LYS A 29 -25.39 20.83 12.03
CA LYS A 29 -24.11 20.37 12.56
C LYS A 29 -23.41 19.35 11.64
N PHE A 30 -24.12 18.31 11.22
CA PHE A 30 -23.49 17.22 10.45
C PHE A 30 -23.32 17.53 8.97
N LEU A 31 -24.20 18.34 8.38
CA LEU A 31 -24.14 18.65 6.94
C LEU A 31 -23.30 19.88 6.62
N LEU A 32 -23.12 20.80 7.57
CA LEU A 32 -22.35 22.04 7.37
C LEU A 32 -21.02 22.03 8.13
N ASP A 33 -21.04 21.70 9.42
CA ASP A 33 -19.86 21.90 10.27
C ASP A 33 -18.94 20.67 10.29
N GLU A 34 -19.50 19.46 10.40
CA GLU A 34 -18.72 18.22 10.52
C GLU A 34 -18.51 17.51 9.17
N TYR A 35 -19.13 17.97 8.08
CA TYR A 35 -18.96 17.37 6.76
C TYR A 35 -17.61 17.77 6.15
N VAL A 36 -16.55 17.05 6.52
CA VAL A 36 -15.18 17.27 6.04
C VAL A 36 -14.76 16.32 4.92
N VAL A 37 -15.70 15.56 4.34
CA VAL A 37 -15.41 14.57 3.29
C VAL A 37 -14.88 15.24 2.01
N ASP A 38 -15.46 16.40 1.67
CA ASP A 38 -15.05 17.20 0.51
C ASP A 38 -13.90 18.15 0.84
N GLU A 39 -13.54 18.31 2.12
CA GLU A 39 -12.34 19.05 2.44
C GLU A 39 -11.15 18.29 1.86
N PRO A 40 -10.31 18.97 1.06
CA PRO A 40 -9.12 18.35 0.52
C PRO A 40 -8.19 18.01 1.69
N SER A 41 -8.27 16.77 2.17
CA SER A 41 -7.22 16.15 2.97
C SER A 41 -6.03 15.99 2.02
N CYS A 42 -5.24 17.04 1.88
CA CYS A 42 -4.17 17.17 0.90
C CYS A 42 -2.96 16.25 1.19
N SER A 43 -3.23 15.01 1.62
CA SER A 43 -2.33 13.87 1.60
C SER A 43 -2.18 13.26 0.21
N THR A 44 -2.81 13.82 -0.83
CA THR A 44 -2.47 13.46 -2.22
C THR A 44 -0.98 13.71 -2.42
N PRO A 45 -0.14 12.67 -2.58
CA PRO A 45 1.28 12.88 -2.73
C PRO A 45 1.49 13.70 -4.01
N ARG A 46 1.99 14.93 -3.88
CA ARG A 46 2.38 15.74 -5.04
C ARG A 46 3.34 14.92 -5.88
N LYS A 47 3.29 15.07 -7.21
CA LYS A 47 4.19 14.38 -8.14
C LYS A 47 5.64 14.56 -7.68
N ARG A 48 6.23 13.49 -7.14
CA ARG A 48 7.64 13.46 -6.73
C ARG A 48 8.47 13.00 -7.91
N SER A 49 9.68 13.53 -8.04
CA SER A 49 10.69 12.92 -8.89
C SER A 49 10.99 11.53 -8.34
N PHE A 50 10.88 10.51 -9.18
CA PHE A 50 11.32 9.16 -8.85
C PHE A 50 12.57 8.85 -9.67
N ASN A 51 13.52 8.15 -9.04
CA ASN A 51 14.71 7.69 -9.73
C ASN A 51 14.32 6.47 -10.58
N LEU A 52 14.04 6.72 -11.85
CA LEU A 52 13.76 5.66 -12.82
C LEU A 52 15.10 4.99 -13.17
N PRO A 53 15.23 3.65 -13.07
CA PRO A 53 16.44 2.98 -13.53
C PRO A 53 16.66 3.27 -15.01
N SER A 54 17.92 3.47 -15.39
CA SER A 54 18.29 3.67 -16.79
C SER A 54 18.07 2.37 -17.58
N ILE A 55 17.79 2.50 -18.88
CA ILE A 55 17.69 1.33 -19.78
C ILE A 55 18.98 0.50 -19.72
N ALA A 56 20.14 1.14 -19.60
CA ALA A 56 21.42 0.45 -19.43
C ALA A 56 21.47 -0.40 -18.15
N SER A 57 21.00 0.14 -17.02
CA SER A 57 20.93 -0.59 -15.75
C SER A 57 19.96 -1.77 -15.81
N ILE A 58 18.89 -1.67 -16.60
CA ILE A 58 17.93 -2.77 -16.80
C ILE A 58 18.55 -3.87 -17.67
N GLU A 59 19.22 -3.51 -18.77
CA GLU A 59 19.83 -4.49 -19.68
C GLU A 59 21.03 -5.21 -19.05
N GLU A 60 21.77 -4.56 -18.13
CA GLU A 60 22.86 -5.21 -17.38
C GLU A 60 22.36 -6.36 -16.48
N LEU A 61 21.17 -6.22 -15.91
CA LEU A 61 20.54 -7.23 -15.05
C LEU A 61 19.77 -8.29 -15.84
N ARG A 62 19.67 -8.14 -17.15
CA ARG A 62 18.94 -9.08 -18.01
C ARG A 62 19.71 -10.39 -18.10
N THR A 63 18.97 -11.50 -18.11
CA THR A 63 19.54 -12.82 -18.37
C THR A 63 20.24 -12.82 -19.75
N PRO A 64 21.53 -13.18 -19.83
CA PRO A 64 22.26 -13.33 -21.08
C PRO A 64 21.59 -14.35 -22.01
N ALA A 65 21.93 -14.31 -23.30
CA ALA A 65 21.42 -15.28 -24.25
C ALA A 65 21.85 -16.72 -23.87
N PHE A 66 21.03 -17.71 -24.22
CA PHE A 66 21.28 -19.10 -23.85
C PHE A 66 22.65 -19.60 -24.34
N GLU A 67 23.07 -19.18 -25.53
CA GLU A 67 24.36 -19.50 -26.13
C GLU A 67 25.54 -18.92 -25.33
N GLU A 68 25.38 -17.73 -24.76
CA GLU A 68 26.38 -17.09 -23.91
C GLU A 68 26.48 -17.77 -22.54
N LEU A 69 25.34 -18.21 -22.00
CA LEU A 69 25.30 -19.03 -20.79
C LEU A 69 26.00 -20.37 -21.01
N LEU A 70 25.73 -21.04 -22.13
CA LEU A 70 26.41 -22.29 -22.50
C LEU A 70 27.92 -22.08 -22.64
N ARG A 71 28.33 -21.02 -23.35
CA ARG A 71 29.75 -20.68 -23.51
C ARG A 71 30.41 -20.44 -22.15
N SER A 72 29.80 -19.63 -21.28
CA SER A 72 30.31 -19.34 -19.92
C SER A 72 30.44 -20.62 -19.07
N PHE A 73 29.49 -21.54 -19.20
CA PHE A 73 29.55 -22.85 -18.54
C PHE A 73 30.72 -23.72 -19.03
N TRP A 74 30.99 -23.70 -20.34
CA TRP A 74 32.12 -24.44 -20.93
C TRP A 74 33.47 -23.77 -20.68
N ASP A 75 33.55 -22.45 -20.70
CA ASP A 75 34.76 -21.66 -20.44
C ASP A 75 35.17 -21.71 -18.95
N GLY A 76 34.19 -21.77 -18.04
CA GLY A 76 34.42 -22.04 -16.61
C GLY A 76 34.80 -23.49 -16.32
N ARG A 77 34.70 -24.38 -17.30
CA ARG A 77 35.14 -25.76 -17.20
C ARG A 77 36.65 -25.82 -17.41
N SER A 78 37.40 -25.59 -16.33
CA SER A 78 38.82 -25.95 -16.28
C SER A 78 38.97 -27.39 -16.79
N ALA A 79 39.84 -27.57 -17.79
CA ALA A 79 40.04 -28.87 -18.44
C ALA A 79 40.37 -29.93 -17.38
N LYS A 80 39.40 -30.82 -17.15
CA LYS A 80 39.49 -32.02 -16.30
C LYS A 80 39.99 -31.75 -14.87
N GLN A 81 39.07 -31.44 -13.95
CA GLN A 81 39.19 -32.06 -12.63
C GLN A 81 38.77 -33.53 -12.77
N ALA A 82 39.76 -34.41 -12.85
CA ALA A 82 39.56 -35.84 -12.70
C ALA A 82 38.98 -36.08 -11.29
N ASN A 83 37.74 -36.54 -11.24
CA ASN A 83 37.05 -37.16 -10.10
C ASN A 83 37.52 -36.71 -8.70
N GLY A 84 36.90 -35.66 -8.15
CA GLY A 84 37.15 -35.26 -6.76
C GLY A 84 36.28 -34.08 -6.32
N ASP A 85 35.19 -34.41 -5.62
CA ASP A 85 34.36 -33.55 -4.76
C ASP A 85 33.46 -32.47 -5.42
N LEU A 86 32.17 -32.80 -5.53
CA LEU A 86 31.05 -31.98 -6.02
C LEU A 86 30.67 -30.81 -5.09
N LYS A 87 31.48 -30.47 -4.08
CA LYS A 87 31.12 -29.49 -3.04
C LYS A 87 31.33 -28.02 -3.42
N HIS A 88 32.07 -27.73 -4.49
CA HIS A 88 32.40 -26.34 -4.85
C HIS A 88 31.34 -25.63 -5.70
N ILE A 89 30.47 -26.36 -6.42
CA ILE A 89 29.36 -25.75 -7.18
C ILE A 89 28.28 -25.26 -6.20
N ALA A 90 28.18 -25.90 -5.02
CA ALA A 90 27.24 -25.49 -3.99
C ALA A 90 27.60 -24.14 -3.34
N ALA A 91 28.88 -23.89 -3.13
CA ALA A 91 29.36 -22.67 -2.48
C ALA A 91 29.10 -21.40 -3.31
N ALA A 92 29.11 -21.48 -4.64
CA ALA A 92 28.84 -20.34 -5.52
C ALA A 92 27.35 -19.95 -5.51
N TYR A 93 26.43 -20.92 -5.42
CA TYR A 93 24.99 -20.62 -5.29
C TYR A 93 24.66 -20.14 -3.87
N GLU A 94 25.31 -20.68 -2.83
CA GLU A 94 25.12 -20.22 -1.45
C GLU A 94 25.67 -18.80 -1.23
N ALA A 95 26.79 -18.45 -1.87
CA ALA A 95 27.34 -17.08 -1.81
C ALA A 95 26.38 -16.04 -2.43
N ALA A 96 25.63 -16.41 -3.48
CA ALA A 96 24.60 -15.57 -4.07
C ALA A 96 23.32 -15.49 -3.20
N GLN A 97 22.99 -16.56 -2.46
CA GLN A 97 21.87 -16.58 -1.50
C GLN A 97 22.21 -15.90 -0.16
N SER A 98 23.49 -15.67 0.12
CA SER A 98 23.99 -14.91 1.28
C SER A 98 23.86 -13.39 1.12
N ILE A 99 23.27 -12.91 0.01
CA ILE A 99 22.68 -11.57 -0.04
C ILE A 99 21.38 -11.66 0.78
N ARG A 100 21.56 -11.63 2.10
CA ARG A 100 20.51 -11.46 3.09
C ARG A 100 19.60 -10.37 2.58
N ASP A 101 18.38 -10.78 2.27
CA ASP A 101 17.26 -9.94 1.91
C ASP A 101 17.01 -8.98 3.10
N SER A 102 17.69 -7.83 3.08
CA SER A 102 17.58 -6.77 4.08
C SER A 102 16.29 -6.00 3.83
N ARG A 103 15.16 -6.72 3.86
CA ARG A 103 13.82 -6.14 3.88
C ARG A 103 13.62 -5.49 5.25
N VAL A 104 14.15 -4.28 5.38
CA VAL A 104 13.78 -3.40 6.47
C VAL A 104 12.30 -3.07 6.27
N PRO A 105 11.43 -3.27 7.28
CA PRO A 105 10.03 -2.90 7.17
C PRO A 105 9.92 -1.42 6.81
N LEU A 106 9.09 -1.10 5.80
CA LEU A 106 8.66 0.27 5.56
C LEU A 106 7.77 0.69 6.72
N THR A 107 8.39 1.15 7.81
CA THR A 107 7.66 1.83 8.87
C THR A 107 7.12 3.12 8.28
N ALA A 108 5.79 3.18 8.12
CA ALA A 108 5.09 4.40 7.75
C ALA A 108 5.38 5.45 8.83
N ILE A 109 6.11 6.51 8.46
CA ILE A 109 6.19 7.73 9.25
C ILE A 109 4.89 8.48 8.93
N ASN A 110 3.92 8.38 9.84
CA ASN A 110 2.78 9.30 9.92
C ASN A 110 3.15 10.45 10.86
#